data_AF-A0A353V2G6-F1
#
_entry.id   AF-A0A353V2G6-F1
#
_cell.length_a   1.000
_cell.length_b   1.000
_cell.length_c   1.000
_cell.angle_alpha   90.00
_cell.angle_beta   90.00
_cell.angle_gamma   90.00
#
_symmetry.space_group_name_H-M   'P 1'
#
loop_
_entity.id
_entity.type
_entity.pdbx_description
1 polymer ?
#
loop_
_entity_poly.entity_id
_entity_poly.type
_entity_poly.pdbx_seq_one_letter_code
_entity_poly.pdbx_strand_id
1 'polypeptide(L)'
;MGEFEDEYSAALEGELQEVRGALVNDTIALLGPAEPICLRESSTVEEAVEAMLARRQAAVLVTDAGGRLVGIFTERDVLNRVVGRGLDADTTALRVVMTPRPEALTARDRVAYAIHCMSVAGYRTIPLVDAAERPIGIVTVSDVIRWLASLFPEAVLNLPPGDARLKRPQDLDAG
;
A
#
# COMPACT_ATOMS: atom_id res chain seq x y z
N MET A 1 5.32 11.71 43.01
CA MET A 1 5.65 12.19 41.65
C MET A 1 6.18 11.05 40.77
N GLY A 2 6.89 10.04 41.31
CA GLY A 2 7.41 8.90 40.52
C GLY A 2 6.40 7.78 40.17
N GLU A 3 5.40 7.49 41.02
CA GLU A 3 4.48 6.34 40.78
C GLU A 3 3.62 6.49 39.51
N PHE A 4 3.25 7.71 39.12
CA PHE A 4 2.48 7.98 37.89
C PHE A 4 3.35 7.97 36.62
N GLU A 5 4.65 8.28 36.72
CA GLU A 5 5.59 8.22 35.59
C GLU A 5 6.04 6.78 35.31
N ASP A 6 6.16 5.94 36.35
CA ASP A 6 6.55 4.54 36.24
C ASP A 6 5.45 3.67 35.61
N GLU A 7 4.18 3.90 35.96
CA GLU A 7 3.03 3.15 35.41
C GLU A 7 2.78 3.47 33.93
N TYR A 8 2.95 4.75 33.54
CA TYR A 8 2.85 5.18 32.13
C TYR A 8 3.97 4.59 31.26
N SER A 9 5.18 4.49 31.82
CA SER A 9 6.34 3.90 31.14
C SER A 9 6.17 2.39 30.92
N ALA A 10 5.66 1.67 31.92
CA ALA A 10 5.39 0.24 31.81
C ALA A 10 4.27 -0.09 30.81
N ALA A 11 3.22 0.73 30.74
CA ALA A 11 2.15 0.59 29.75
C ALA A 11 2.68 0.80 28.31
N LEU A 12 3.49 1.85 28.09
CA LEU A 12 4.12 2.13 26.80
C LEU A 12 5.08 1.01 26.37
N GLU A 13 5.86 0.44 27.29
CA GLU A 13 6.72 -0.71 26.99
C GLU A 13 5.92 -1.96 26.59
N GLY A 14 4.77 -2.19 27.24
CA GLY A 14 3.84 -3.27 26.90
C GLY A 14 3.28 -3.11 25.48
N GLU A 15 2.76 -1.93 25.15
CA GLU A 15 2.25 -1.61 23.80
C GLU A 15 3.35 -1.75 22.73
N LEU A 16 4.56 -1.24 22.99
CA LEU A 16 5.69 -1.36 22.08
C LEU A 16 6.10 -2.83 21.86
N GLN A 17 5.98 -3.66 22.87
CA GLN A 17 6.28 -5.08 22.77
C GLN A 17 5.21 -5.84 21.98
N GLU A 18 3.93 -5.50 22.15
CA GLU A 18 2.84 -6.04 21.33
C GLU A 18 2.99 -5.66 19.85
N VAL A 19 3.30 -4.40 19.57
CA VAL A 19 3.54 -3.90 18.21
C VAL A 19 4.74 -4.58 17.57
N ARG A 20 5.83 -4.76 18.33
CA ARG A 20 6.98 -5.55 17.87
C ARG A 20 6.59 -7.00 17.59
N GLY A 21 5.77 -7.60 18.44
CA GLY A 21 5.23 -8.94 18.25
C GLY A 21 4.41 -9.05 16.97
N ALA A 22 3.49 -8.13 16.74
CA ALA A 22 2.64 -8.08 15.55
C ALA A 22 3.46 -7.84 14.28
N LEU A 23 4.39 -6.88 14.28
CA LEU A 23 5.29 -6.63 13.13
C LEU A 23 6.08 -7.87 12.71
N VAL A 24 6.50 -8.69 13.66
CA VAL A 24 7.33 -9.88 13.41
C VAL A 24 6.52 -11.11 13.00
N ASN A 25 5.31 -11.26 13.54
CA ASN A 25 4.51 -12.48 13.39
C ASN A 25 3.35 -12.35 12.40
N ASP A 26 2.81 -11.15 12.22
CA ASP A 26 1.65 -10.95 11.36
C ASP A 26 2.02 -11.10 9.89
N THR A 27 1.14 -11.78 9.18
CA THR A 27 1.24 -12.00 7.74
C THR A 27 0.39 -11.00 6.97
N ILE A 28 0.75 -10.76 5.72
CA ILE A 28 0.02 -9.90 4.80
C ILE A 28 -1.47 -10.25 4.70
N ALA A 29 -1.85 -11.52 4.84
CA ALA A 29 -3.25 -11.94 4.85
C ALA A 29 -4.12 -11.17 5.87
N LEU A 30 -3.54 -10.76 7.01
CA LEU A 30 -4.25 -10.02 8.06
C LEU A 30 -4.57 -8.58 7.67
N LEU A 31 -3.88 -8.02 6.67
CA LEU A 31 -4.13 -6.66 6.18
C LEU A 31 -5.46 -6.52 5.41
N GLY A 32 -6.13 -7.64 5.10
CA GLY A 32 -7.33 -7.66 4.27
C GLY A 32 -7.08 -7.08 2.87
N PRO A 33 -6.09 -7.59 2.12
CA PRO A 33 -5.72 -7.04 0.82
C PRO A 33 -6.90 -7.04 -0.15
N ALA A 34 -7.06 -5.94 -0.87
CA ALA A 34 -8.13 -5.80 -1.84
C ALA A 34 -7.89 -6.71 -3.06
N GLU A 35 -8.97 -7.19 -3.66
CA GLU A 35 -8.90 -7.88 -4.95
C GLU A 35 -8.28 -6.96 -6.00
N PRO A 36 -7.31 -7.43 -6.80
CA PRO A 36 -6.60 -6.57 -7.73
C PRO A 36 -7.45 -6.25 -8.96
N ILE A 37 -7.23 -5.10 -9.59
CA ILE A 37 -7.54 -4.94 -11.02
C ILE A 37 -6.45 -5.65 -11.82
N CYS A 38 -6.86 -6.59 -12.67
CA CYS A 38 -5.96 -7.27 -13.59
C CYS A 38 -6.37 -6.95 -15.03
N LEU A 39 -5.44 -6.39 -15.80
CA LEU A 39 -5.61 -6.19 -17.24
C LEU A 39 -4.49 -6.90 -18.01
N ARG A 40 -4.69 -7.04 -19.32
CA ARG A 40 -3.71 -7.70 -20.20
C ARG A 40 -2.64 -6.70 -20.60
N GLU A 41 -1.45 -7.19 -20.91
CA GLU A 41 -0.37 -6.33 -21.43
C GLU A 41 -0.70 -5.65 -22.77
N SER A 42 -1.71 -6.17 -23.48
CA SER A 42 -2.26 -5.60 -24.71
C SER A 42 -3.36 -4.57 -24.49
N SER A 43 -3.93 -4.47 -23.28
CA SER A 43 -4.95 -3.47 -22.95
C SER A 43 -4.42 -2.06 -23.07
N THR A 44 -5.31 -1.11 -23.33
CA THR A 44 -4.94 0.30 -23.51
C THR A 44 -4.76 0.99 -22.16
N VAL A 45 -4.12 2.16 -22.19
CA VAL A 45 -4.03 3.02 -21.00
C VAL A 45 -5.43 3.52 -20.60
N GLU A 46 -6.28 3.85 -21.57
CA GLU A 46 -7.66 4.26 -21.32
C GLU A 46 -8.43 3.20 -20.51
N GLU A 47 -8.44 1.94 -20.96
CA GLU A 47 -9.08 0.82 -20.24
C GLU A 47 -8.56 0.69 -18.80
N ALA A 48 -7.25 0.92 -18.60
CA ALA A 48 -6.66 0.88 -17.27
C ALA A 48 -7.13 2.03 -16.38
N VAL A 49 -7.18 3.25 -16.92
CA VAL A 49 -7.64 4.43 -16.19
C VAL A 49 -9.13 4.29 -15.84
N GLU A 50 -9.96 3.83 -16.77
CA GLU A 50 -11.38 3.55 -16.50
C GLU A 50 -11.55 2.53 -15.37
N ALA A 51 -10.80 1.42 -15.41
CA ALA A 51 -10.86 0.40 -14.38
C ALA A 51 -10.39 0.93 -13.01
N MET A 52 -9.31 1.73 -12.98
CA MET A 52 -8.81 2.41 -11.78
C MET A 52 -9.89 3.30 -11.16
N LEU A 53 -10.56 4.12 -11.98
CA LEU A 53 -11.62 5.03 -11.53
C LEU A 53 -12.85 4.27 -11.02
N ALA A 54 -13.28 3.23 -11.74
CA ALA A 54 -14.45 2.44 -11.38
C ALA A 54 -14.28 1.71 -10.03
N ARG A 55 -13.08 1.18 -9.77
CA ARG A 55 -12.79 0.42 -8.53
C ARG A 55 -12.07 1.25 -7.46
N ARG A 56 -11.79 2.53 -7.73
CA ARG A 56 -11.06 3.45 -6.84
C ARG A 56 -9.71 2.88 -6.37
N GLN A 57 -8.98 2.25 -7.29
CA GLN A 57 -7.65 1.70 -7.02
C GLN A 57 -6.61 2.46 -7.84
N ALA A 58 -5.50 2.82 -7.21
CA ALA A 58 -4.42 3.60 -7.82
C ALA A 58 -3.48 2.79 -8.73
N ALA A 59 -3.73 1.49 -8.90
CA ALA A 59 -2.85 0.58 -9.61
C ALA A 59 -3.63 -0.52 -10.32
N VAL A 60 -3.08 -0.94 -11.46
CA VAL A 60 -3.50 -2.08 -12.26
C VAL A 60 -2.35 -3.05 -12.35
N LEU A 61 -2.63 -4.32 -12.07
CA LEU A 61 -1.71 -5.42 -12.30
C LEU A 61 -1.84 -5.89 -13.75
N VAL A 62 -0.71 -6.01 -14.42
CA VAL A 62 -0.65 -6.38 -15.83
C VAL A 62 -0.28 -7.85 -15.94
N THR A 63 -1.05 -8.61 -16.72
CA THR A 63 -0.92 -10.06 -16.84
C THR A 63 -0.63 -10.54 -18.27
N ASP A 64 0.09 -11.65 -18.36
CA ASP A 64 0.36 -12.35 -19.63
C ASP A 64 -0.81 -13.23 -20.09
N ALA A 65 -0.59 -13.95 -21.20
CA ALA A 65 -1.49 -14.97 -21.75
C ALA A 65 -2.02 -15.99 -20.74
N GLY A 66 -1.17 -16.44 -19.82
CA GLY A 66 -1.44 -17.44 -18.79
C GLY A 66 -1.96 -16.88 -17.47
N GLY A 67 -2.18 -15.55 -17.38
CA GLY A 67 -2.66 -14.87 -16.19
C GLY A 67 -1.59 -14.58 -15.14
N ARG A 68 -0.30 -14.70 -15.50
CA ARG A 68 0.82 -14.40 -14.59
C ARG A 68 1.13 -12.92 -14.58
N LEU A 69 1.57 -12.42 -13.44
CA LEU A 69 1.97 -11.03 -13.26
C LEU A 69 3.22 -10.72 -14.10
N VAL A 70 3.11 -9.77 -15.02
CA VAL A 70 4.23 -9.29 -15.84
C VAL A 70 4.56 -7.82 -15.64
N GLY A 71 3.64 -7.06 -15.06
CA GLY A 71 3.87 -5.64 -14.80
C GLY A 71 2.88 -5.03 -13.82
N ILE A 72 3.16 -3.79 -13.43
CA ILE A 72 2.26 -2.92 -12.70
C ILE A 72 2.20 -1.56 -13.40
N PHE A 73 1.01 -0.98 -13.44
CA PHE A 73 0.78 0.37 -13.95
C PHE A 73 0.02 1.17 -12.88
N THR A 74 0.47 2.39 -12.61
CA THR A 74 -0.06 3.23 -11.51
C THR A 74 -0.45 4.63 -12.00
N GLU A 75 -1.18 5.39 -11.17
CA GLU A 75 -1.49 6.81 -11.44
C GLU A 75 -0.23 7.64 -11.75
N ARG A 76 0.90 7.33 -11.09
CA ARG A 76 2.18 8.01 -11.34
C ARG A 76 2.72 7.72 -12.74
N ASP A 77 2.43 6.54 -13.28
CA ASP A 77 2.84 6.16 -14.64
C ASP A 77 1.97 6.88 -15.69
N VAL A 78 0.69 7.13 -15.40
CA VAL A 78 -0.17 7.99 -16.24
C VAL A 78 0.50 9.37 -16.41
N LEU A 79 0.89 10.01 -15.30
CA LEU A 79 1.50 11.33 -15.34
C LEU A 79 2.87 11.33 -16.05
N ASN A 80 3.76 10.40 -15.70
CA ASN A 80 5.16 10.46 -16.14
C ASN A 80 5.42 9.78 -17.49
N ARG A 81 4.67 8.75 -17.84
CA ARG A 81 4.95 7.89 -18.99
C ARG A 81 3.94 8.05 -20.11
N VAL A 82 2.74 8.53 -19.82
CA VAL A 82 1.70 8.79 -20.82
C VAL A 82 1.62 10.30 -21.10
N VAL A 83 1.10 11.08 -20.15
CA VAL A 83 0.88 12.52 -20.32
C VAL A 83 2.21 13.26 -20.51
N GLY A 84 3.19 13.01 -19.64
CA GLY A 84 4.52 13.64 -19.71
C GLY A 84 5.30 13.31 -20.98
N ARG A 85 4.88 12.30 -21.75
CA ARG A 85 5.47 11.92 -23.04
C ARG A 85 4.57 12.21 -24.24
N GLY A 86 3.38 12.79 -24.02
CA GLY A 86 2.41 13.08 -25.08
C GLY A 86 1.90 11.81 -25.79
N LEU A 87 1.83 10.68 -25.09
CA LEU A 87 1.26 9.45 -25.65
C LEU A 87 -0.27 9.49 -25.58
N ASP A 88 -0.90 8.94 -26.61
CA ASP A 88 -2.34 8.78 -26.70
C ASP A 88 -2.80 7.57 -25.87
N ALA A 89 -3.72 7.80 -24.92
CA ALA A 89 -4.16 6.77 -23.97
C ALA A 89 -5.00 5.67 -24.63
N ASP A 90 -5.72 6.02 -25.70
CA ASP A 90 -6.69 5.14 -26.37
C ASP A 90 -5.96 4.10 -27.25
N THR A 91 -4.74 4.42 -27.69
CA THR A 91 -3.94 3.58 -28.59
C THR A 91 -2.70 2.98 -27.93
N THR A 92 -2.21 3.57 -26.83
CA THR A 92 -1.01 3.08 -26.14
C THR A 92 -1.34 1.86 -25.30
N ALA A 93 -0.66 0.74 -25.58
CA ALA A 93 -0.79 -0.47 -24.79
C ALA A 93 -0.02 -0.42 -23.47
N LEU A 94 -0.55 -1.06 -22.43
CA LEU A 94 0.04 -1.12 -21.09
C LEU A 94 1.47 -1.65 -21.09
N ARG A 95 1.81 -2.64 -21.92
CA ARG A 95 3.19 -3.17 -22.02
C ARG A 95 4.26 -2.11 -22.29
N VAL A 96 3.88 -0.98 -22.91
CA VAL A 96 4.80 0.11 -23.28
C VAL A 96 5.11 1.01 -22.09
N VAL A 97 4.16 1.15 -21.16
CA VAL A 97 4.22 2.15 -20.08
C VAL A 97 4.22 1.54 -18.67
N MET A 98 3.95 0.24 -18.51
CA MET A 98 4.02 -0.46 -17.23
C MET A 98 5.44 -0.55 -16.67
N THR A 99 5.56 -0.73 -15.37
CA THR A 99 6.81 -1.19 -14.75
C THR A 99 6.86 -2.72 -14.85
N PRO A 100 7.81 -3.31 -15.60
CA PRO A 100 7.87 -4.75 -15.79
C PRO A 100 8.43 -5.46 -14.56
N ARG A 101 7.95 -6.69 -14.30
CA ARG A 101 8.41 -7.57 -13.21
C ARG A 101 8.50 -6.84 -11.85
N PRO A 102 7.37 -6.29 -11.35
CA PRO A 102 7.36 -5.67 -10.02
C PRO A 102 7.71 -6.69 -8.94
N GLU A 103 8.29 -6.21 -7.85
CA GLU A 103 8.41 -7.02 -6.64
C GLU A 103 7.01 -7.37 -6.14
N ALA A 104 6.75 -8.65 -5.93
CA ALA A 104 5.46 -9.17 -5.51
C ALA A 104 5.64 -10.05 -4.27
N LEU A 105 4.64 -10.02 -3.39
CA LEU A 105 4.63 -10.79 -2.15
C LEU A 105 3.55 -11.87 -2.22
N THR A 106 3.55 -12.73 -1.23
CA THR A 106 2.55 -13.76 -1.00
C THR A 106 1.75 -13.41 0.25
N ALA A 107 0.56 -13.99 0.39
CA ALA A 107 -0.26 -13.80 1.59
C ALA A 107 0.43 -14.30 2.89
N ARG A 108 1.48 -15.12 2.77
CA ARG A 108 2.25 -15.67 3.89
C ARG A 108 3.44 -14.80 4.30
N ASP A 109 3.82 -13.83 3.48
CA ASP A 109 4.92 -12.94 3.83
C ASP A 109 4.54 -12.06 5.01
N ARG A 110 5.57 -11.64 5.76
CA ARG A 110 5.40 -10.83 6.96
C ARG A 110 5.06 -9.39 6.61
N VAL A 111 4.24 -8.75 7.43
CA VAL A 111 3.91 -7.32 7.27
C VAL A 111 5.16 -6.45 7.35
N ALA A 112 6.16 -6.82 8.17
CA ALA A 112 7.45 -6.14 8.20
C ALA A 112 8.17 -6.09 6.84
N TYR A 113 8.01 -7.12 5.99
CA TYR A 113 8.60 -7.11 4.65
C TYR A 113 7.90 -6.10 3.74
N ALA A 114 6.57 -6.04 3.79
CA ALA A 114 5.81 -5.02 3.06
C ALA A 114 6.21 -3.60 3.50
N ILE A 115 6.35 -3.36 4.82
CA ILE A 115 6.84 -2.07 5.35
C ILE A 115 8.24 -1.74 4.83
N HIS A 116 9.15 -2.72 4.80
CA HIS A 116 10.49 -2.52 4.28
C HIS A 116 10.48 -2.11 2.80
N CYS A 117 9.72 -2.81 1.95
CA CYS A 117 9.53 -2.46 0.55
C CYS A 117 8.96 -1.03 0.38
N MET A 118 7.99 -0.66 1.23
CA MET A 118 7.38 0.67 1.17
C MET A 118 8.32 1.80 1.63
N SER A 119 9.12 1.55 2.67
CA SER A 119 10.00 2.55 3.27
C SER A 119 11.30 2.74 2.48
N VAL A 120 11.91 1.66 2.01
CA VAL A 120 13.24 1.69 1.39
C VAL A 120 13.14 1.80 -0.13
N ALA A 121 12.28 0.98 -0.75
CA ALA A 121 12.13 0.98 -2.21
C ALA A 121 11.09 2.00 -2.71
N GLY A 122 10.35 2.65 -1.79
CA GLY A 122 9.41 3.72 -2.10
C GLY A 122 8.13 3.26 -2.80
N TYR A 123 7.83 1.96 -2.77
CA TYR A 123 6.61 1.41 -3.35
C TYR A 123 5.41 1.75 -2.48
N ARG A 124 4.33 2.25 -3.07
CA ARG A 124 3.09 2.53 -2.33
C ARG A 124 2.05 1.41 -2.44
N THR A 125 2.24 0.57 -3.45
CA THR A 125 1.37 -0.55 -3.79
C THR A 125 2.26 -1.73 -4.12
N ILE A 126 1.99 -2.87 -3.49
CA ILE A 126 2.72 -4.11 -3.68
C ILE A 126 1.73 -5.19 -4.17
N PRO A 127 1.96 -5.80 -5.33
CA PRO A 127 1.18 -6.94 -5.81
C PRO A 127 1.31 -8.15 -4.88
N LEU A 128 0.23 -8.90 -4.73
CA LEU A 128 0.25 -10.23 -4.13
C LEU A 128 0.04 -11.30 -5.20
N VAL A 129 0.82 -12.36 -5.14
CA VAL A 129 0.74 -13.50 -6.07
C VAL A 129 0.60 -14.83 -5.35
N ASP A 130 0.03 -15.81 -6.04
CA ASP A 130 0.03 -17.21 -5.63
C ASP A 130 1.33 -17.94 -6.03
N ALA A 131 1.39 -19.24 -5.76
CA ALA A 131 2.54 -20.09 -6.12
C ALA A 131 2.76 -20.25 -7.63
N ALA A 132 1.78 -19.87 -8.46
CA ALA A 132 1.85 -19.88 -9.92
C ALA A 132 2.09 -18.47 -10.49
N GLU A 133 2.50 -17.50 -9.66
CA GLU A 133 2.73 -16.09 -10.02
C GLU A 133 1.48 -15.36 -10.54
N ARG A 134 0.28 -15.85 -10.19
CA ARG A 134 -0.97 -15.20 -10.56
C ARG A 134 -1.36 -14.17 -9.50
N PRO A 135 -1.79 -12.97 -9.89
CA PRO A 135 -2.22 -11.97 -8.93
C PRO A 135 -3.44 -12.44 -8.11
N ILE A 136 -3.34 -12.28 -6.78
CA ILE A 136 -4.41 -12.60 -5.83
C ILE A 136 -4.84 -11.40 -4.99
N GLY A 137 -4.08 -10.29 -5.02
CA GLY A 137 -4.34 -9.13 -4.18
C GLY A 137 -3.42 -7.96 -4.45
N ILE A 138 -3.73 -6.82 -3.84
CA ILE A 138 -2.80 -5.70 -3.67
C ILE A 138 -2.72 -5.29 -2.20
N VAL A 139 -1.54 -4.89 -1.77
CA VAL A 139 -1.32 -4.26 -0.46
C VAL A 139 -0.86 -2.83 -0.68
N THR A 140 -1.52 -1.88 -0.03
CA THR A 140 -1.17 -0.47 -0.08
C THR A 140 -0.61 0.02 1.25
N VAL A 141 0.08 1.16 1.22
CA VAL A 141 0.49 1.87 2.45
C VAL A 141 -0.69 2.12 3.37
N SER A 142 -1.87 2.42 2.82
CA SER A 142 -3.10 2.65 3.58
C SER A 142 -3.55 1.40 4.35
N ASP A 143 -3.34 0.20 3.80
CA ASP A 143 -3.67 -1.05 4.47
C ASP A 143 -2.75 -1.32 5.66
N VAL A 144 -1.45 -1.03 5.49
CA VAL A 144 -0.47 -1.09 6.56
C VAL A 144 -0.77 -0.07 7.67
N ILE A 145 -1.13 1.17 7.31
CA ILE A 145 -1.51 2.20 8.28
C ILE A 145 -2.77 1.79 9.04
N ARG A 146 -3.78 1.24 8.36
CA ARG A 146 -5.02 0.76 9.00
C ARG A 146 -4.73 -0.38 9.98
N TRP A 147 -3.87 -1.32 9.60
CA TRP A 147 -3.44 -2.40 10.47
C TRP A 147 -2.66 -1.88 11.68
N LEU A 148 -1.69 -0.98 11.49
CA LEU A 148 -0.98 -0.33 12.58
C LEU A 148 -1.95 0.37 13.54
N ALA A 149 -2.91 1.14 13.02
CA ALA A 149 -3.91 1.81 13.84
C ALA A 149 -4.77 0.83 14.66
N SER A 150 -5.01 -0.38 14.15
CA SER A 150 -5.74 -1.42 14.91
C SER A 150 -4.94 -2.01 16.07
N LEU A 151 -3.60 -1.86 16.07
CA LEU A 151 -2.72 -2.28 17.16
C LEU A 151 -2.62 -1.25 18.29
N PHE A 152 -3.11 -0.01 18.10
CA PHE A 152 -3.09 1.05 19.11
C PHE A 152 -4.50 1.58 19.43
N PRO A 153 -5.40 0.79 20.05
CA PRO A 153 -6.74 1.27 20.38
C PRO A 153 -6.69 2.45 21.36
N GLU A 154 -5.81 2.44 22.36
CA GLU A 154 -5.84 3.45 23.42
C GLU A 154 -4.95 4.67 23.15
N ALA A 155 -3.73 4.53 22.61
CA ALA A 155 -2.87 5.68 22.31
C ALA A 155 -3.44 6.65 21.23
N VAL A 156 -4.32 6.15 20.35
CA VAL A 156 -5.01 6.97 19.34
C VAL A 156 -6.32 7.57 19.87
N LEU A 157 -7.03 6.87 20.78
CA LEU A 157 -8.36 7.27 21.27
C LEU A 157 -8.32 8.03 22.61
N ASN A 158 -7.27 7.89 23.43
CA ASN A 158 -7.08 8.57 24.72
C ASN A 158 -6.18 9.82 24.62
N LEU A 159 -6.00 10.39 23.43
CA LEU A 159 -5.45 11.75 23.31
C LEU A 159 -6.39 12.72 24.06
N PRO A 160 -5.92 13.48 25.06
CA PRO A 160 -6.74 14.48 25.70
C PRO A 160 -7.25 15.46 24.62
N PRO A 161 -8.55 15.81 24.61
CA PRO A 161 -9.08 16.75 23.65
C PRO A 161 -8.31 18.08 23.75
N GLY A 162 -7.55 18.42 22.71
CA GLY A 162 -6.84 19.70 22.59
C GLY A 162 -5.31 19.66 22.67
N ASP A 163 -4.64 18.51 22.56
CA ASP A 163 -3.17 18.51 22.52
C ASP A 163 -2.64 19.17 21.22
N ALA A 164 -2.12 20.39 21.38
CA ALA A 164 -1.84 21.36 20.31
C ALA A 164 -0.61 21.04 19.44
N ARG A 165 -0.11 19.79 19.46
CA ARG A 165 1.08 19.35 18.71
C ARG A 165 0.76 18.67 17.39
N LEU A 166 -0.49 18.29 17.15
CA LEU A 166 -0.95 17.88 15.83
C LEU A 166 -1.39 19.15 15.07
N LYS A 167 -0.54 19.63 14.16
CA LYS A 167 -0.97 20.61 13.16
C LYS A 167 -2.18 20.05 12.45
N ARG A 168 -3.27 20.84 12.37
CA ARG A 168 -4.45 20.41 11.63
C ARG A 168 -4.06 20.25 10.16
N PRO A 169 -4.69 19.36 9.38
CA PRO A 169 -4.36 19.16 7.97
C PRO A 169 -4.36 20.47 7.15
N GLN A 170 -5.22 21.42 7.55
CA GLN A 170 -5.31 22.78 6.98
C GLN A 170 -4.17 23.74 7.34
N ASP A 171 -3.28 23.36 8.28
CA ASP A 171 -2.10 24.12 8.70
C ASP A 171 -0.80 23.60 8.03
N LEU A 172 -0.91 22.72 7.02
CA LEU A 172 0.22 22.14 6.28
C LEU A 172 0.46 22.78 4.88
N ASP A 173 -0.50 23.55 4.36
CA ASP A 173 -0.43 24.19 3.02
C ASP A 173 -0.02 25.67 3.07
N ALA A 174 1.05 25.97 3.80
CA ALA A 174 1.73 27.26 3.72
C ALA A 174 3.24 27.06 3.97
N GLY A 175 3.92 26.57 2.94
CA GLY A 175 5.38 26.37 2.91
C GLY A 175 5.84 25.93 1.54
#